data_AF-A0A5T4BCB5-F1
#
_entry.id   AF-A0A5T4BCB5-F1
#
_cell.length_a   1.000
_cell.length_b   1.000
_cell.length_c   1.000
_cell.angle_alpha   90.00
_cell.angle_beta   90.00
_cell.angle_gamma   90.00
#
_symmetry.space_group_name_H-M   'P 1'
#
loop_
_entity.id
_entity.type
_entity.pdbx_description
1 polymer ?
#
loop_
_entity_poly.entity_id
_entity_poly.type
_entity_poly.pdbx_seq_one_letter_code
_entity_poly.pdbx_strand_id
1 'polypeptide(L)' 'MYASGGNGAGGGDCANTSNLQGYVNGAFIGMNASNNPSYGKTAFISFAVPVGASYQIISRPTQNYACGNGVFSVYAYQM' A
#
# COMPACT_ATOMS: atom_id res chain seq x y z
N MET A 1 -6.98 11.58 -0.24
CA MET A 1 -5.65 10.93 -0.42
C MET A 1 -5.81 9.71 -1.28
N TYR A 2 -4.88 9.49 -2.21
CA TYR A 2 -4.78 8.29 -3.04
C TYR A 2 -3.36 7.74 -2.91
N ALA A 3 -3.21 6.43 -2.72
CA ALA A 3 -1.90 5.78 -2.72
C ALA A 3 -1.96 4.52 -3.57
N SER A 4 -0.93 4.29 -4.38
CA SER A 4 -0.82 3.13 -5.26
C SER A 4 0.59 2.57 -5.22
N GLY A 5 0.76 1.26 -5.19
CA GLY A 5 2.07 0.65 -5.06
C GLY A 5 2.07 -0.85 -5.02
N GLY A 6 3.24 -1.44 -5.16
CA GLY A 6 3.43 -2.89 -5.20
C GLY A 6 4.86 -3.27 -4.86
N ASN A 7 5.14 -4.57 -4.86
CA ASN A 7 6.51 -5.03 -4.66
C ASN A 7 7.37 -4.70 -5.90
N GLY A 8 8.52 -4.06 -5.66
CA GLY A 8 9.51 -3.73 -6.70
C GLY A 8 10.67 -4.72 -6.77
N ALA A 9 10.71 -5.73 -5.88
CA ALA A 9 11.85 -6.63 -5.75
C ALA A 9 11.44 -8.10 -5.54
N GLY A 10 12.04 -8.98 -6.34
CA GLY A 10 12.02 -10.44 -6.17
C GLY A 10 11.18 -11.17 -7.22
N GLY A 11 11.76 -12.19 -7.85
CA GLY A 11 11.04 -13.17 -8.67
C GLY A 11 10.36 -14.25 -7.81
N GLY A 12 9.43 -15.01 -8.38
CA GLY A 12 8.71 -16.08 -7.67
C GLY A 12 7.57 -15.55 -6.79
N ASP A 13 7.43 -16.07 -5.57
CA ASP A 13 6.39 -15.67 -4.60
C ASP A 13 6.50 -14.21 -4.12
N CYS A 14 7.66 -13.60 -4.38
CA CYS A 14 7.93 -12.18 -4.15
C CYS A 14 7.44 -11.29 -5.29
N ALA A 15 7.32 -11.84 -6.50
CA ALA A 15 6.86 -11.07 -7.63
C ALA A 15 5.42 -10.66 -7.38
N ASN A 16 5.08 -9.41 -7.69
CA ASN A 16 3.70 -8.97 -7.87
C ASN A 16 2.79 -8.92 -6.64
N THR A 17 3.33 -9.19 -5.45
CA THR A 17 2.59 -9.04 -4.20
C THR A 17 2.46 -7.56 -3.81
N SER A 18 1.35 -7.18 -3.18
CA SER A 18 1.09 -5.81 -2.74
C SER A 18 0.24 -5.81 -1.46
N ASN A 19 0.46 -4.82 -0.59
CA ASN A 19 -0.31 -4.64 0.64
C ASN A 19 -0.16 -3.19 1.08
N LEU A 20 -1.17 -2.37 0.82
CA LEU A 20 -1.24 -0.99 1.26
C LEU A 20 -2.27 -0.85 2.36
N GLN A 21 -1.91 -0.17 3.43
CA GLN A 21 -2.76 0.08 4.58
C GLN A 21 -2.79 1.58 4.87
N GLY A 22 -3.98 2.13 5.02
CA GLY A 22 -4.21 3.53 5.30
C GLY A 22 -4.72 3.75 6.72
N TYR A 23 -4.14 4.73 7.40
CA TYR A 23 -4.54 5.18 8.73
C TYR A 23 -4.76 6.69 8.72
N VAL A 24 -5.74 7.15 9.51
CA VAL A 24 -6.02 8.57 9.74
C VAL A 24 -6.18 8.78 11.24
N ASN A 25 -5.40 9.69 11.82
CA ASN A 25 -5.32 9.91 13.27
C ASN A 25 -5.07 8.62 14.07
N GLY A 26 -4.30 7.69 13.50
CA GLY A 26 -4.04 6.37 14.09
C GLY A 26 -5.17 5.35 13.93
N ALA A 27 -6.35 5.74 13.42
CA ALA A 27 -7.43 4.82 13.12
C ALA A 27 -7.22 4.15 11.76
N PHE A 28 -7.42 2.83 11.70
CA PHE A 28 -7.36 2.06 10.45
C PHE A 28 -8.54 2.43 9.56
N ILE A 29 -8.25 2.88 8.34
CA ILE A 29 -9.27 3.31 7.37
C ILE A 29 -9.50 2.25 6.30
N GLY A 30 -8.48 1.48 5.96
CA GLY A 30 -8.63 0.39 5.00
C GLY A 30 -7.30 -0.20 4.55
N MET A 31 -7.41 -1.38 3.94
CA MET A 31 -6.28 -2.07 3.34
C MET A 31 -6.65 -2.63 1.97
N ASN A 32 -5.66 -2.68 1.10
CA ASN A 32 -5.73 -3.40 -0.16
C ASN A 32 -4.48 -4.27 -0.29
N ALA A 33 -4.66 -5.58 -0.26
CA ALA A 33 -3.59 -6.54 -0.35
C ALA A 33 -3.86 -7.60 -1.41
N SER A 34 -2.85 -7.92 -2.21
CA SER A 34 -2.86 -9.00 -3.18
C SER A 34 -1.59 -9.83 -3.03
N ASN A 35 -1.76 -11.12 -2.76
CA ASN A 35 -0.67 -12.08 -2.61
C ASN A 35 -0.51 -12.97 -3.85
N ASN A 36 -1.08 -12.56 -5.00
CA ASN A 36 -1.11 -13.38 -6.20
C ASN A 36 0.14 -13.12 -7.07
N PRO A 37 1.12 -14.04 -7.12
CA PRO A 37 2.36 -13.84 -7.87
C PRO A 37 2.14 -13.86 -9.40
N SER A 38 1.04 -14.46 -9.87
CA SER A 38 0.72 -14.57 -11.30
C SER A 38 0.24 -13.25 -11.92
N TYR A 39 -0.05 -12.23 -11.10
CA TYR A 39 -0.61 -10.96 -11.58
C TYR A 39 0.05 -9.79 -10.86
N GLY A 40 0.81 -8.97 -11.59
CA GLY A 40 1.40 -7.69 -11.17
C GLY A 40 0.37 -6.67 -10.71
N LYS A 41 -0.26 -6.91 -9.56
CA LYS A 41 -1.29 -6.02 -9.03
C LYS A 41 -0.64 -4.96 -8.16
N THR A 42 -0.58 -3.75 -8.69
CA THR A 42 -0.49 -2.54 -7.88
C THR A 42 -1.71 -2.48 -6.96
N ALA A 43 -1.50 -2.49 -5.64
CA ALA A 43 -2.56 -2.19 -4.69
C ALA A 43 -2.85 -0.69 -4.74
N PHE A 44 -4.09 -0.31 -4.48
CA PHE A 44 -4.48 1.08 -4.36
C PHE A 44 -5.41 1.28 -3.16
N ILE A 45 -5.25 2.38 -2.45
CA ILE A 45 -6.14 2.83 -1.38
C ILE A 45 -6.51 4.30 -1.61
N SER A 46 -7.77 4.63 -1.37
CA SER A 46 -8.27 6.00 -1.41
C SER A 46 -9.09 6.28 -0.16
N PHE A 47 -8.76 7.35 0.54
CA PHE A 47 -9.47 7.75 1.75
C PHE A 47 -9.49 9.26 1.93
N ALA A 48 -10.53 9.74 2.61
CA ALA A 48 -10.64 11.13 3.03
C ALA A 48 -9.78 11.38 4.27
N VAL A 49 -9.07 12.50 4.30
CA VAL A 49 -8.31 12.97 5.47
C VAL A 49 -8.91 14.32 5.87
N PRO A 50 -9.55 14.41 7.05
CA PRO A 50 -10.06 15.68 7.56
C PRO A 50 -8.94 16.72 7.71
N VAL A 51 -9.29 18.01 7.61
CA VAL A 51 -8.33 19.10 7.83
C VAL A 51 -7.75 19.00 9.24
N GLY A 52 -6.43 19.08 9.35
CA GLY A 52 -5.70 18.96 10.62
C GLY A 52 -5.50 17.52 11.12
N ALA A 53 -6.03 16.50 10.43
CA ALA A 53 -5.76 15.10 10.78
C ALA A 53 -4.41 14.63 10.22
N SER A 54 -3.72 13.80 11.00
CA SER A 54 -2.55 13.08 10.53
C SER A 54 -2.99 11.87 9.70
N TYR A 55 -2.19 11.47 8.72
CA TYR A 55 -2.39 10.22 7.99
C TYR A 55 -1.10 9.42 7.95
N GLN A 56 -1.23 8.10 7.85
CA GLN A 56 -0.12 7.19 7.69
C GLN A 56 -0.48 6.13 6.65
N ILE A 57 0.44 5.90 5.72
CA ILE A 57 0.31 4.86 4.70
C ILE A 57 1.46 3.88 4.90
N ILE A 58 1.13 2.60 5.05
CA ILE A 58 2.11 1.54 5.24
C ILE A 58 2.02 0.61 4.03
N SER A 59 3.16 0.38 3.37
CA SER A 59 3.30 -0.64 2.34
C SER A 59 4.06 -1.85 2.90
N ARG A 60 3.43 -3.02 2.91
CA ARG A 60 4.02 -4.29 3.36
C ARG A 60 3.81 -5.40 2.33
N PRO A 61 4.36 -5.27 1.11
CA PRO A 61 4.01 -6.15 0.01
C PRO A 61 4.20 -7.63 0.34
N THR A 62 5.13 -7.96 1.25
CA THR A 62 5.52 -9.32 1.54
C THR A 62 5.43 -9.60 3.04
N GLN A 63 4.21 -9.86 3.50
CA GLN A 63 3.96 -10.15 4.91
C GLN A 63 4.49 -11.54 5.34
N ASN A 64 4.65 -12.47 4.39
CA ASN A 64 5.08 -13.85 4.65
C ASN A 64 6.52 -14.17 4.21
N TYR A 65 7.17 -13.31 3.41
CA TYR A 65 8.50 -13.55 2.86
C TYR A 65 9.33 -12.26 2.86
N ALA A 66 10.64 -12.35 3.10
CA ALA A 66 11.55 -11.19 3.12
C ALA A 66 11.95 -10.79 1.69
N CYS A 67 10.99 -10.32 0.90
CA CYS A 67 11.18 -10.00 -0.51
C CYS A 67 11.70 -8.57 -0.78
N GLY A 68 11.98 -7.81 0.28
CA GLY A 68 12.41 -6.42 0.19
C GLY A 68 11.27 -5.42 0.36
N ASN A 69 11.61 -4.15 0.20
CA ASN A 69 10.67 -3.05 0.37
C ASN A 69 9.85 -2.82 -0.91
N GLY A 70 8.55 -2.65 -0.75
CA GLY A 70 7.69 -2.19 -1.84
C GLY A 70 7.92 -0.73 -2.18
N VAL A 71 7.60 -0.37 -3.42
CA VAL A 71 7.56 1.03 -3.85
C VAL A 71 6.10 1.43 -4.01
N PHE A 72 5.74 2.58 -3.46
CA PHE A 72 4.42 3.15 -3.62
C PHE A 72 4.51 4.64 -3.90
N SER A 73 3.56 5.10 -4.71
CA SER A 73 3.31 6.51 -5.01
C SER A 73 2.10 6.98 -4.22
N VAL A 74 2.20 8.18 -3.65
CA VAL A 74 1.10 8.84 -2.95
C VAL A 74 0.73 10.09 -3.71
N TYR A 75 -0.57 10.24 -3.99
CA TYR A 75 -1.16 11.45 -4.50
C TYR A 75 -2.10 12.04 -3.45
N ALA A 76 -1.67 13.14 -2.85
CA ALA A 76 -2.42 13.86 -1.83
C ALA A 76 -3.17 15.03 -2.48
N TYR A 77 -4.50 14.97 -2.51
CA TYR A 77 -5.31 16.14 -2.82
C TYR A 77 -5.72 16.80 -1.50
N GLN A 78 -5.15 17.98 -1.24
CA GLN A 78 -5.57 18.88 -0.17
C GLN A 78 -6.50 19.92 -0.80
N MET A 79 -7.74 19.96 -0.33
CA MET A 79 -8.67 21.06 -0.62
C MET A 79 -8.40 22.23 0.31
#